data_AF-A0A924H182-F1
#
_entry.id   AF-A0A924H182-F1
#
_cell.length_a   1.000
_cell.length_b   1.000
_cell.length_c   1.000
_cell.angle_alpha   90.00
_cell.angle_beta   90.00
_cell.angle_gamma   90.00
#
_symmetry.space_group_name_H-M   'P 1'
#
loop_
_entity.id
_entity.type
_entity.pdbx_description
1 polymer ?
#
loop_
_entity_poly.entity_id
_entity_poly.type
_entity_poly.pdbx_seq_one_letter_code
_entity_poly.pdbx_strand_id
1 'polypeptide(L)'
;RVYVTDMAEGLKVMAVEGHGVAFLPGSAVKKEVKSRRLVNAAAGMEGLEMTMEVRAYREKPVGKDAPKGTVQALWTYLAANNATGK
;
A
#
# COMPACT_ATOMS: atom_id res chain seq x y z
N ARG A 1 8.40 -22.51 -10.59
CA ARG A 1 7.45 -21.88 -11.53
C ARG A 1 7.18 -20.45 -11.03
N VAL A 2 6.99 -19.48 -11.91
CA VAL A 2 6.76 -18.07 -11.54
C VAL A 2 5.26 -17.77 -11.72
N TYR A 3 4.63 -17.22 -10.69
CA TYR A 3 3.23 -16.78 -10.74
C TYR A 3 3.19 -15.26 -10.83
N VAL A 4 2.41 -14.74 -11.78
CA VAL A 4 2.29 -13.30 -12.04
C VAL A 4 0.81 -12.93 -12.00
N THR A 5 0.49 -11.88 -11.25
CA THR A 5 -0.84 -11.26 -11.21
C THR A 5 -0.68 -9.80 -10.81
N ASP A 6 -1.56 -8.95 -11.32
CA ASP A 6 -1.55 -7.51 -11.01
C ASP A 6 -2.03 -7.22 -9.58
N MET A 7 -2.73 -8.17 -8.95
CA MET A 7 -3.28 -8.00 -7.61
C MET A 7 -2.32 -8.51 -6.53
N ALA A 8 -1.83 -7.60 -5.68
CA ALA A 8 -0.99 -7.95 -4.53
C ALA A 8 -1.65 -8.96 -3.58
N GLU A 9 -2.98 -8.92 -3.43
CA GLU A 9 -3.72 -9.86 -2.58
C GLU A 9 -3.61 -11.30 -3.09
N GLY A 10 -3.65 -11.50 -4.42
CA GLY A 10 -3.46 -12.82 -5.02
C GLY A 10 -2.07 -13.39 -4.73
N LEU A 11 -1.03 -12.56 -4.86
CA LEU A 11 0.33 -12.96 -4.51
C LEU A 11 0.51 -13.25 -3.02
N LYS A 12 -0.15 -12.49 -2.14
CA LYS A 12 -0.13 -12.73 -0.69
C LYS A 12 -0.68 -14.10 -0.32
N VAL A 13 -1.84 -14.48 -0.87
CA VAL A 13 -2.43 -15.80 -0.62
C VAL A 13 -1.46 -16.91 -1.04
N MET A 14 -0.86 -16.78 -2.23
CA MET A 14 0.12 -17.76 -2.71
C MET A 14 1.34 -17.90 -1.78
N ALA A 15 1.86 -16.78 -1.26
CA ALA A 15 2.98 -16.80 -0.32
C ALA A 15 2.59 -17.43 1.03
N VAL A 16 1.39 -17.12 1.53
CA VAL A 16 0.86 -17.64 2.81
C VAL A 16 0.61 -19.16 2.76
N GLU A 17 0.27 -19.70 1.59
CA GLU A 17 0.09 -21.14 1.36
C GLU A 17 1.42 -21.85 1.01
N GLY A 18 2.55 -21.13 1.04
CA GLY A 18 3.87 -21.72 0.85
C GLY A 18 4.25 -22.01 -0.61
N HIS A 19 3.57 -21.40 -1.57
CA HIS A 19 3.86 -21.60 -3.00
C HIS A 19 5.09 -20.83 -3.51
N GLY A 20 5.74 -20.04 -2.65
CA GLY A 20 6.98 -19.35 -2.96
C GLY A 20 7.20 -18.10 -2.11
N VAL A 21 8.07 -17.22 -2.59
CA VAL A 21 8.32 -15.90 -2.02
C VAL A 21 7.68 -14.83 -2.89
N ALA A 22 7.22 -13.74 -2.28
CA ALA A 22 6.61 -12.62 -2.98
C ALA A 22 7.11 -11.30 -2.41
N PHE A 23 7.27 -10.30 -3.29
CA PHE A 23 7.51 -8.93 -2.89
C PHE A 23 6.16 -8.24 -2.65
N LEU A 24 5.87 -7.87 -1.40
CA LEU A 24 4.55 -7.40 -0.99
C LEU A 24 4.67 -6.09 -0.20
N PRO A 25 3.73 -5.14 -0.36
CA PRO A 25 3.70 -3.94 0.49
C PRO A 25 3.56 -4.33 1.96
N GLY A 26 4.40 -3.77 2.83
CA GLY A 26 4.37 -4.08 4.26
C GLY A 26 2.99 -3.87 4.91
N SER A 27 2.23 -2.87 4.45
CA SER A 27 0.85 -2.60 4.90
C SER A 27 -0.13 -3.73 4.62
N ALA A 28 0.06 -4.51 3.55
CA ALA A 28 -0.84 -5.58 3.13
C ALA A 28 -0.63 -6.90 3.90
N VAL A 29 0.52 -7.05 4.58
CA VAL A 29 0.95 -8.29 5.26
C VAL A 29 1.17 -8.14 6.76
N LYS A 30 0.86 -6.98 7.35
CA LYS A 30 1.09 -6.71 8.80
C LYS A 30 0.50 -7.79 9.70
N LYS A 31 -0.71 -8.27 9.37
CA LYS A 31 -1.43 -9.27 10.16
C LYS A 31 -0.74 -10.63 10.10
N GLU A 32 -0.33 -11.06 8.92
CA GLU A 32 0.30 -12.35 8.65
C GLU A 32 1.70 -12.42 9.26
N VAL A 33 2.45 -11.31 9.23
CA VAL A 33 3.74 -11.23 9.93
C VAL A 33 3.54 -11.29 11.45
N LYS A 34 2.57 -10.54 12.00
CA LYS A 34 2.26 -10.56 13.45
C LYS A 34 1.82 -11.95 13.92
N SER A 35 1.05 -12.67 13.10
CA SER A 35 0.61 -14.04 13.39
C SER A 35 1.63 -15.12 13.01
N ARG A 36 2.82 -14.73 12.54
CA ARG A 36 3.90 -15.64 12.10
C ARG A 36 3.51 -16.58 10.96
N ARG A 37 2.50 -16.22 10.18
CA ARG A 37 2.14 -16.89 8.91
C ARG A 37 3.08 -16.50 7.77
N LEU A 38 3.71 -15.33 7.86
CA LEU A 38 4.76 -14.87 6.96
C LEU A 38 5.95 -14.35 7.75
N VAL A 39 7.13 -14.36 7.12
CA VAL A 39 8.37 -13.78 7.63
C VAL A 39 9.04 -12.94 6.54
N ASN A 40 9.88 -11.98 6.94
CA ASN A 40 10.71 -11.26 5.98
C ASN A 40 11.84 -12.19 5.50
N ALA A 41 11.75 -12.66 4.25
CA ALA A 41 12.74 -13.55 3.65
C ALA A 41 14.08 -12.84 3.35
N ALA A 42 14.11 -11.51 3.30
CA ALA A 42 15.28 -10.70 3.00
C ALA A 42 15.94 -10.10 4.26
N ALA A 43 15.60 -10.58 5.46
CA ALA A 43 16.20 -10.08 6.70
C ALA A 43 17.74 -10.21 6.65
N GLY A 44 18.44 -9.08 6.76
CA GLY A 44 19.91 -9.04 6.66
C GLY A 44 20.47 -8.98 5.23
N MET A 45 19.61 -8.83 4.21
CA MET A 45 20.01 -8.63 2.82
C MET A 45 19.74 -7.19 2.40
N GLU A 46 20.70 -6.57 1.72
CA GLU A 46 20.53 -5.24 1.16
C GLU A 46 19.87 -5.29 -0.23
N GLY A 47 19.13 -4.24 -0.59
CA GLY A 47 18.56 -4.07 -1.94
C GLY A 47 17.29 -4.88 -2.26
N LEU A 48 16.74 -5.61 -1.30
CA LEU A 48 15.48 -6.37 -1.43
C LEU A 48 14.31 -5.70 -0.70
N GLU A 49 14.37 -4.37 -0.54
CA GLU A 49 13.30 -3.53 -0.02
C GLU A 49 13.19 -2.26 -0.88
N MET A 50 11.97 -1.74 -1.03
CA MET A 50 11.73 -0.45 -1.67
C MET A 50 10.68 0.33 -0.89
N THR A 51 10.90 1.64 -0.76
CA THR A 51 9.89 2.54 -0.18
C THR A 51 8.82 2.85 -1.23
N MET A 52 7.56 2.57 -0.89
CA MET A 52 6.42 2.90 -1.74
C MET A 52 5.65 4.09 -1.15
N GLU A 53 5.46 5.14 -1.95
CA GLU A 53 4.64 6.28 -1.57
C GLU A 53 3.21 6.14 -2.09
N VAL A 54 2.23 6.26 -1.19
CA VAL A 54 0.82 6.32 -1.55
C VAL A 54 0.38 7.77 -1.59
N ARG A 55 -0.11 8.24 -2.74
CA ARG A 55 -0.51 9.64 -2.97
C ARG A 55 -1.98 9.72 -3.39
N ALA A 56 -2.70 10.68 -2.82
CA ALA A 56 -4.05 11.03 -3.24
C ALA A 56 -3.99 12.17 -4.27
N TYR A 57 -4.76 12.03 -5.36
CA TYR A 57 -4.84 13.04 -6.42
C TYR A 57 -6.29 13.53 -6.58
N ARG A 58 -6.43 14.79 -6.96
CA ARG A 58 -7.71 15.38 -7.38
C ARG A 58 -7.49 16.29 -8.57
N GLU A 59 -8.54 16.51 -9.35
CA GLU A 59 -8.53 17.51 -10.42
C GLU A 59 -8.20 18.90 -9.87
N LYS A 60 -7.37 19.65 -10.60
CA LYS A 60 -7.12 21.05 -10.29
C LYS A 60 -8.38 21.85 -10.60
N PRO A 61 -8.95 22.62 -9.66
CA PRO A 61 -10.13 23.43 -9.94
C PRO A 61 -9.90 24.38 -11.12
N VAL A 62 -10.82 24.38 -12.10
CA VAL A 62 -10.78 25.25 -13.28
C VAL A 62 -11.97 26.22 -13.21
N GLY A 63 -11.72 27.52 -13.40
CA GLY A 63 -12.79 28.53 -13.40
C GLY A 63 -13.37 28.84 -12.01
N LYS A 64 -14.66 29.18 -11.97
CA LYS A 64 -15.41 29.55 -10.74
C LYS A 64 -16.13 28.35 -10.09
N ASP A 65 -15.91 27.13 -10.59
CA ASP A 65 -16.56 25.95 -10.05
C ASP A 65 -16.01 25.66 -8.65
N ALA A 66 -16.80 26.06 -7.64
CA ALA A 66 -16.50 25.75 -6.26
C ALA A 66 -16.57 24.22 -6.09
N PRO A 67 -15.53 23.58 -5.53
CA PRO A 67 -15.58 22.14 -5.30
C PRO A 67 -16.78 21.79 -4.42
N LYS A 68 -17.52 20.73 -4.80
CA LYS A 68 -18.66 20.23 -4.02
C LYS A 68 -18.25 20.11 -2.55
N GLY A 69 -19.03 20.71 -1.63
CA GLY A 69 -18.61 20.90 -0.23
C GLY A 69 -18.07 19.64 0.46
N THR A 70 -18.68 18.49 0.21
CA THR A 70 -18.22 17.19 0.74
C THR A 70 -16.85 16.76 0.22
N VAL A 71 -16.56 16.99 -1.07
CA VAL A 71 -15.26 16.64 -1.67
C VAL A 71 -14.16 17.56 -1.12
N GLN A 72 -14.46 18.84 -0.93
CA GLN A 72 -13.54 19.78 -0.31
C GLN A 72 -13.28 19.43 1.15
N ALA A 73 -14.32 19.07 1.91
CA ALA A 73 -14.17 18.61 3.29
C ALA A 73 -13.30 17.34 3.39
N LEU A 74 -13.53 16.35 2.52
CA LEU A 74 -12.70 15.14 2.45
C LEU A 74 -11.25 15.49 2.11
N TRP A 75 -11.02 16.36 1.13
CA TRP A 75 -9.66 16.76 0.77
C TRP A 75 -8.93 17.45 1.92
N THR A 76 -9.59 18.38 2.62
CA THR A 76 -9.03 19.03 3.82
C THR A 76 -8.70 18.01 4.90
N TYR A 77 -9.60 17.03 5.14
CA TYR A 77 -9.37 15.95 6.09
C TYR A 77 -8.14 15.10 5.72
N LEU A 78 -8.03 14.67 4.47
CA LEU A 78 -6.89 13.87 3.99
C LEU A 78 -5.58 14.66 4.08
N ALA A 79 -5.59 15.94 3.70
CA ALA A 79 -4.42 16.80 3.78
C ALA A 79 -3.94 17.01 5.23
N ALA A 80 -4.86 17.15 6.19
CA ALA A 80 -4.54 17.29 7.60
C ALA A 80 -4.02 15.98 8.22
N ASN A 81 -4.59 14.83 7.82
CA ASN A 81 -4.32 13.53 8.46
C ASN A 81 -3.24 12.69 7.77
N ASN A 82 -2.70 13.13 6.63
CA ASN A 82 -1.55 12.47 6.00
C ASN A 82 -0.21 12.73 6.73
N ALA A 83 -0.17 13.60 7.75
CA ALA A 83 1.05 13.94 8.49
C ALA A 83 1.50 12.86 9.51
N THR A 84 0.69 11.84 9.78
CA THR A 84 0.95 10.80 10.80
C THR A 84 1.61 9.53 10.26
N GLY A 85 2.02 9.50 8.99
CA GLY A 85 2.76 8.40 8.38
C GLY A 85 4.29 8.54 8.45
N LYS A 86 4.85 9.05 9.56
CA LYS A 86 6.28 8.96 9.87
C LYS A 86 6.58 7.72 10.68
#